data_AF-A0A2I4CJB8-F1
#
_entry.id   AF-A0A2I4CJB8-F1
#
_cell.length_a   1.000
_cell.length_b   1.000
_cell.length_c   1.000
_cell.angle_alpha   90.00
_cell.angle_beta   90.00
_cell.angle_gamma   90.00
#
_symmetry.space_group_name_H-M   'P 1'
#
loop_
_entity.id
_entity.type
_entity.pdbx_description
1 polymer ?
#
loop_
_entity_poly.entity_id
_entity_poly.type
_entity_poly.pdbx_seq_one_letter_code
_entity_poly.pdbx_strand_id
1 'polypeptide(L)'
;MGMDFSTLRTLISRYCVGEENWVDSRTVYISHKEPPPGTEAFIQQRFPDNRIVSSKYTFWNFIPKNMFEQFRRVANFYFLVIFLVQLIIDTPTSPITSGLPLFFVITVTAIKQGYEDWLRHKADNAE
;
A
#
# COMPACT_ATOMS: atom_id res chain seq x y z
N MET A 1 8.83 -1.68 26.57
CA MET A 1 9.19 -2.20 25.23
C MET A 1 8.35 -1.46 24.19
N GLY A 2 8.68 -0.19 23.94
CA GLY A 2 7.94 0.66 23.03
C GLY A 2 8.66 0.69 21.69
N MET A 3 7.99 0.30 20.61
CA MET A 3 8.50 0.51 19.26
C MET A 3 8.56 2.02 19.03
N ASP A 4 9.77 2.52 18.78
CA ASP A 4 10.00 3.92 18.48
C ASP A 4 9.25 4.33 17.19
N PHE A 5 8.48 5.41 17.29
CA PHE A 5 7.68 5.96 16.20
C PHE A 5 8.57 6.41 15.04
N SER A 6 9.84 6.71 15.31
CA SER A 6 10.86 7.03 14.31
C SER A 6 11.14 5.84 13.38
N THR A 7 11.38 4.64 13.93
CA THR A 7 11.62 3.40 13.16
C THR A 7 10.42 3.00 12.33
N LEU A 8 9.20 3.18 12.86
CA LEU A 8 7.98 2.94 12.11
C LEU A 8 7.87 3.89 10.92
N ARG A 9 8.23 5.17 11.09
CA ARG A 9 8.25 6.16 10.01
C ARG A 9 9.29 5.83 8.95
N THR A 10 10.48 5.37 9.34
CA THR A 10 11.53 4.94 8.39
C THR A 10 11.11 3.68 7.62
N LEU A 11 10.45 2.72 8.29
CA LEU A 11 9.94 1.50 7.64
C LEU A 11 8.79 1.81 6.67
N ILE A 12 7.86 2.69 7.06
CA ILE A 12 6.77 3.14 6.20
C ILE A 12 7.34 3.93 5.00
N SER A 13 8.30 4.83 5.20
CA SER A 13 8.91 5.58 4.10
C SER A 13 9.61 4.64 3.11
N ARG A 14 10.30 3.61 3.60
CA ARG A 14 11.06 2.65 2.76
C ARG A 14 10.16 1.71 1.95
N TYR A 15 8.94 1.45 2.41
CA TYR A 15 7.98 0.56 1.74
C TYR A 15 6.84 1.29 1.01
N CYS A 16 6.52 2.53 1.37
CA CYS A 16 5.32 3.24 0.90
C CYS A 16 5.63 4.46 0.02
N VAL A 17 6.86 4.99 0.05
CA VAL A 17 7.20 6.23 -0.65
C VAL A 17 8.50 6.01 -1.42
N GLY A 18 8.37 5.60 -2.68
CA GLY A 18 9.39 5.93 -3.67
C GLY A 18 9.31 7.44 -3.87
N GLU A 19 10.20 8.20 -3.23
CA GLU A 19 10.45 9.58 -3.64
C GLU A 19 11.03 9.51 -5.05
N GLU A 20 10.16 9.57 -6.07
CA GLU A 20 10.56 9.84 -7.44
C GLU A 20 11.04 11.30 -7.49
N ASN A 21 12.28 11.51 -7.06
CA ASN A 21 13.00 12.73 -7.39
C ASN A 21 13.27 12.67 -8.90
N TRP A 22 12.36 13.27 -9.67
CA TRP A 22 12.53 13.49 -11.09
C TRP A 22 13.72 14.43 -11.30
N VAL A 23 14.92 13.85 -11.43
CA VAL A 23 16.08 14.56 -11.93
C VAL A 23 15.96 14.61 -13.44
N ASP A 24 15.86 15.82 -13.97
CA ASP A 24 15.65 16.13 -15.40
C ASP A 24 16.75 15.50 -16.30
N SER A 25 17.90 15.13 -15.71
CA SER A 25 18.98 14.41 -16.39
C SER A 25 19.74 13.48 -15.44
N ARG A 26 20.12 12.29 -15.92
CA ARG A 26 20.96 11.32 -15.21
C ARG A 26 22.30 11.15 -15.93
N THR A 27 23.39 11.11 -15.17
CA THR A 27 24.74 10.83 -15.70
C THR A 27 25.25 9.51 -15.12
N VAL A 28 25.65 8.56 -15.98
CA VAL A 28 26.18 7.26 -15.56
C VAL A 28 27.60 7.11 -16.07
N TYR A 29 28.55 6.91 -15.15
CA TYR A 29 29.95 6.68 -15.47
C TYR A 29 30.22 5.19 -15.67
N ILE A 30 30.71 4.80 -16.85
CA ILE A 30 31.06 3.42 -17.17
C ILE A 30 32.44 3.10 -16.56
N SER A 31 32.67 1.85 -16.13
CA SER A 31 33.96 1.36 -15.60
C SER A 31 34.36 1.87 -14.21
N HIS A 32 33.38 2.19 -13.34
CA HIS A 32 33.65 2.67 -11.96
C HIS A 32 34.63 3.85 -11.90
N LYS A 33 34.61 4.74 -12.91
CA LYS A 33 35.43 5.95 -12.86
C LYS A 33 34.78 6.94 -11.92
N GLU A 34 35.56 7.39 -10.93
CA GLU A 34 35.16 8.50 -10.07
C GLU A 34 34.94 9.76 -10.93
N PRO A 35 33.96 10.60 -10.57
CA PRO A 35 33.74 11.87 -11.27
C PRO A 35 35.03 12.70 -11.23
N PRO A 36 35.37 13.40 -12.33
CA PRO A 36 36.62 14.16 -12.40
C PRO A 36 36.70 15.22 -11.29
N PRO A 37 37.86 15.35 -10.61
CA PRO A 37 38.06 16.32 -9.55
C PRO A 37 37.96 17.74 -10.12
N GLY A 38 36.99 18.52 -9.63
CA GLY A 38 36.69 19.87 -10.14
C GLY A 38 35.22 20.10 -10.46
N THR A 39 34.40 19.04 -10.51
CA THR A 39 32.94 19.17 -10.57
C THR A 39 32.42 19.51 -9.17
N GLU A 40 31.89 20.71 -9.02
CA GLU A 40 31.19 21.19 -7.84
C GLU A 40 30.22 20.15 -7.24
N ALA A 41 30.39 19.87 -5.94
CA ALA A 41 29.60 18.98 -5.09
C ALA A 41 28.94 17.78 -5.80
N PHE A 42 29.68 16.68 -6.00
CA PHE A 42 29.08 15.42 -6.43
C PHE A 42 28.08 14.91 -5.37
N ILE A 43 26.80 15.24 -5.55
CA ILE A 43 25.71 14.65 -4.78
C ILE A 43 25.52 13.25 -5.36
N GLN A 44 25.76 12.20 -4.56
CA GLN A 44 25.45 10.83 -4.94
C GLN A 44 23.95 10.72 -5.22
N GLN A 45 23.58 10.68 -6.51
CA GLN A 45 22.22 10.41 -6.93
C GLN A 45 21.85 8.99 -6.54
N ARG A 46 20.82 8.83 -5.70
CA ARG A 46 20.24 7.52 -5.41
C ARG A 46 19.32 7.14 -6.57
N PHE A 47 19.69 6.12 -7.31
CA PHE A 47 18.82 5.51 -8.31
C PHE A 47 17.96 4.42 -7.65
N PRO A 48 16.72 4.22 -8.12
CA PRO A 48 15.93 3.07 -7.70
C PRO A 48 16.62 1.78 -8.13
N ASP A 49 16.46 0.74 -7.31
CA ASP A 49 16.95 -0.60 -7.64
C ASP A 49 16.20 -1.18 -8.85
N ASN A 50 16.88 -2.05 -9.62
CA ASN A 50 16.27 -2.79 -10.71
C ASN A 50 15.44 -3.98 -10.19
N ARG A 51 14.51 -3.71 -9.27
CA ARG A 51 13.57 -4.69 -8.73
C ARG A 51 12.17 -4.33 -9.18
N ILE A 52 11.58 -5.19 -9.99
CA ILE A 52 10.19 -5.05 -10.42
C ILE A 52 9.31 -5.65 -9.32
N VAL A 53 8.26 -4.91 -8.93
CA VAL A 53 7.26 -5.36 -7.96
C VAL A 53 5.91 -5.24 -8.63
N SER A 54 5.32 -6.38 -9.01
CA SER A 54 4.01 -6.45 -9.67
C SER A 54 2.85 -6.51 -8.68
N SER A 55 3.14 -6.85 -7.42
CA SER A 55 2.17 -6.88 -6.34
C SER A 55 1.71 -5.48 -5.92
N LYS A 56 0.42 -5.37 -5.61
CA LYS A 56 -0.24 -4.10 -5.30
C LYS A 56 -0.23 -3.79 -3.81
N TYR A 57 -0.17 -4.82 -2.97
CA TYR A 57 -0.26 -4.70 -1.53
C TYR A 57 1.04 -5.16 -0.87
N THR A 58 1.42 -4.47 0.20
CA THR A 58 2.40 -5.00 1.17
C THR A 58 1.63 -5.63 2.33
N PHE A 59 2.28 -6.50 3.11
CA PHE A 59 1.66 -7.15 4.27
C PHE A 59 0.99 -6.13 5.22
N TRP A 60 1.61 -4.97 5.43
CA TRP A 60 1.10 -3.91 6.29
C TRP A 60 0.01 -3.05 5.64
N ASN A 61 0.15 -2.71 4.35
CA ASN A 61 -0.81 -1.84 3.67
C ASN A 61 -2.03 -2.59 3.16
N PHE A 62 -2.02 -3.93 3.20
CA PHE A 62 -3.10 -4.74 2.68
C PHE A 62 -4.45 -4.34 3.30
N ILE A 63 -4.58 -4.41 4.62
CA ILE A 63 -5.85 -4.13 5.31
C ILE A 63 -6.38 -2.71 5.03
N PRO A 64 -5.64 -1.61 5.30
CA PRO A 64 -6.17 -0.26 5.11
C PRO A 64 -6.46 0.06 3.64
N LYS A 65 -5.58 -0.34 2.72
CA LYS A 65 -5.75 -0.07 1.28
C LYS A 65 -6.89 -0.91 0.69
N ASN A 66 -6.99 -2.18 1.07
CA ASN A 66 -8.04 -3.08 0.62
C ASN A 66 -9.41 -2.60 1.11
N MET A 67 -9.57 -2.28 2.39
CA MET A 67 -10.83 -1.76 2.93
C MET A 67 -11.25 -0.45 2.25
N PHE A 68 -10.31 0.48 2.05
CA PHE A 68 -10.60 1.73 1.34
C PHE A 68 -11.11 1.48 -0.10
N GLU A 69 -10.46 0.58 -0.85
CA GLU A 69 -10.88 0.23 -2.20
C GLU A 69 -12.26 -0.44 -2.24
N GLN A 70 -12.58 -1.27 -1.25
CA GLN A 70 -13.88 -1.92 -1.15
C GLN A 70 -14.99 -0.94 -0.79
N PHE A 71 -14.77 -0.01 0.15
CA PHE A 71 -15.78 0.97 0.55
C PHE A 71 -15.96 2.13 -0.43
N ARG A 72 -15.03 2.34 -1.37
CA ARG A 72 -15.25 3.30 -2.47
C ARG A 72 -16.34 2.84 -3.46
N ARG A 73 -16.74 1.57 -3.43
CA ARG A 73 -17.86 1.07 -4.25
C ARG A 73 -19.18 1.54 -3.65
N VAL A 74 -20.04 2.15 -4.49
CA VAL A 74 -21.32 2.76 -4.08
C VAL A 74 -22.19 1.81 -3.24
N ALA A 75 -22.30 0.53 -3.64
CA ALA A 75 -23.09 -0.46 -2.89
C ALA A 75 -22.53 -0.73 -1.48
N ASN A 76 -21.21 -0.96 -1.37
CA ASN A 76 -20.56 -1.21 -0.08
C ASN A 76 -20.63 0.02 0.84
N PHE A 77 -20.48 1.22 0.25
CA PHE A 77 -20.64 2.49 0.97
C PHE A 77 -22.07 2.68 1.48
N TYR A 78 -23.07 2.39 0.65
CA TYR A 78 -24.47 2.47 1.03
C TYR A 78 -24.77 1.56 2.23
N PHE A 79 -24.38 0.28 2.17
CA PHE A 79 -24.60 -0.65 3.29
C PHE A 79 -23.84 -0.23 4.55
N LEU A 80 -22.63 0.34 4.41
CA LEU A 80 -21.89 0.89 5.54
C LEU A 80 -22.65 2.03 6.22
N VAL A 81 -23.18 2.98 5.44
CA VAL A 81 -23.96 4.11 5.99
C VAL A 81 -25.21 3.61 6.70
N ILE A 82 -25.97 2.68 6.08
CA ILE A 82 -27.15 2.10 6.71
C ILE A 82 -26.80 1.37 8.01
N PHE A 83 -25.71 0.59 8.02
CA PHE A 83 -25.24 -0.10 9.21
C PHE A 83 -24.87 0.89 10.33
N LEU A 84 -24.15 1.98 10.02
CA LEU A 84 -23.81 3.02 11.00
C LEU A 84 -25.05 3.74 11.54
N VAL A 85 -26.03 4.05 10.68
CA VAL A 85 -27.30 4.66 11.10
C VAL A 85 -28.05 3.73 12.06
N GLN A 86 -28.12 2.44 11.75
CA GLN A 86 -28.77 1.44 12.61
C GLN A 86 -28.04 1.23 13.95
N LEU A 87 -26.73 1.49 14.03
CA LEU A 87 -25.97 1.41 15.29
C LEU A 87 -26.17 2.63 16.20
N ILE A 88 -26.37 3.80 15.61
CA ILE A 88 -26.49 5.07 16.36
C ILE A 88 -27.94 5.32 16.78
N ILE A 89 -28.91 4.94 15.95
CA ILE A 89 -30.33 5.18 16.16
C ILE A 89 -31.03 3.87 16.51
N ASP A 90 -31.92 3.91 17.51
CA ASP A 90 -32.84 2.81 17.80
C ASP A 90 -33.85 2.66 16.66
N THR A 91 -33.43 1.94 15.62
CA THR A 91 -34.28 1.53 14.52
C THR A 91 -34.95 0.18 14.84
N PRO A 92 -36.16 -0.09 14.32
CA PRO A 92 -36.85 -1.37 14.54
C PRO A 92 -36.13 -2.56 13.89
N THR A 93 -35.16 -2.30 13.01
CA THR A 93 -34.35 -3.29 12.30
C THR A 93 -33.03 -3.53 13.01
N SER A 94 -32.68 -4.80 13.27
CA SER A 94 -31.39 -5.14 13.89
C SER A 94 -30.20 -4.78 12.99
N PRO A 95 -29.13 -4.14 13.52
CA PRO A 95 -27.90 -3.84 12.79
C PRO A 95 -27.22 -5.08 12.17
N ILE A 96 -27.52 -6.27 12.69
CA ILE A 96 -26.99 -7.54 12.17
C ILE A 96 -27.47 -7.78 10.73
N THR A 97 -28.70 -7.36 10.41
CA THR A 97 -29.31 -7.61 9.09
C THR A 97 -28.61 -6.88 7.95
N SER A 98 -28.01 -5.70 8.21
CA SER A 98 -27.21 -4.95 7.24
C SER A 98 -25.71 -5.24 7.37
N GLY A 99 -25.22 -5.44 8.60
CA GLY A 99 -23.81 -5.65 8.89
C GLY A 99 -23.28 -7.02 8.46
N LEU A 100 -24.07 -8.09 8.63
CA LEU A 100 -23.62 -9.46 8.35
C LEU A 100 -23.37 -9.70 6.84
N PRO A 101 -24.27 -9.33 5.92
CA PRO A 101 -24.00 -9.43 4.48
C PRO A 101 -22.80 -8.56 4.05
N LEU A 102 -22.70 -7.34 4.59
CA LEU A 102 -21.58 -6.44 4.31
C LEU A 102 -20.25 -7.08 4.73
N PHE A 103 -20.14 -7.52 5.98
CA PHE A 103 -18.92 -8.15 6.50
C PHE A 103 -18.53 -9.40 5.71
N PHE A 104 -19.51 -10.24 5.35
CA PHE A 104 -19.29 -11.43 4.53
C PHE A 104 -18.68 -11.07 3.17
N VAL A 105 -19.30 -10.15 2.42
CA VAL A 105 -18.83 -9.74 1.10
C VAL A 105 -17.44 -9.10 1.18
N ILE A 106 -17.19 -8.26 2.20
CA ILE A 106 -15.90 -7.62 2.39
C ILE A 106 -14.80 -8.65 2.66
N THR A 107 -15.09 -9.62 3.52
CA THR A 107 -14.14 -10.67 3.93
C THR A 107 -13.80 -11.59 2.75
N VAL A 108 -14.80 -12.09 2.02
CA VAL A 108 -14.58 -12.96 0.85
C VAL A 108 -13.78 -12.22 -0.22
N THR A 109 -14.11 -10.95 -0.48
CA THR A 109 -13.39 -10.13 -1.47
C THR A 109 -11.95 -9.88 -1.04
N ALA A 110 -11.72 -9.59 0.24
CA ALA A 110 -10.38 -9.39 0.79
C ALA A 110 -9.54 -10.68 0.65
N ILE A 111 -10.07 -11.83 1.06
CA ILE A 111 -9.35 -13.12 0.94
C ILE A 111 -8.98 -13.39 -0.51
N LYS A 112 -9.93 -13.23 -1.45
CA LYS A 112 -9.67 -13.43 -2.88
C LYS A 112 -8.54 -12.52 -3.38
N GLN A 113 -8.62 -11.22 -3.09
CA GLN A 113 -7.62 -10.25 -3.54
C GLN A 113 -6.26 -10.45 -2.88
N GLY A 114 -6.23 -10.82 -1.60
CA GLY A 114 -4.99 -11.12 -0.89
C GLY A 114 -4.31 -12.38 -1.43
N TYR A 115 -5.09 -13.41 -1.75
CA TYR A 115 -4.57 -14.63 -2.36
C TYR A 115 -3.99 -14.36 -3.76
N GLU A 116 -4.70 -13.62 -4.61
CA GLU A 116 -4.22 -13.23 -5.94
C GLU A 116 -2.94 -12.39 -5.85
N ASP A 117 -2.85 -11.46 -4.89
CA ASP A 117 -1.64 -10.63 -4.70
C ASP A 117 -0.47 -11.45 -4.15
N TRP A 118 -0.72 -12.43 -3.28
CA TRP A 118 0.31 -13.34 -2.78
C TRP A 118 0.93 -14.19 -3.90
N LEU A 119 0.12 -14.65 -4.86
CA LEU A 119 0.64 -15.35 -6.04
C LEU A 119 1.57 -14.46 -6.87
N ARG A 120 1.28 -13.16 -6.99
CA ARG A 120 2.16 -12.18 -7.66
C ARG A 120 3.47 -12.01 -6.91
N HIS A 121 3.43 -11.85 -5.58
CA HIS A 121 4.65 -11.80 -4.76
C HIS A 121 5.51 -13.04 -4.94
N LYS A 122 4.89 -14.23 -5.04
CA LYS A 122 5.64 -15.47 -5.26
C LYS A 122 6.28 -15.51 -6.65
N ALA A 123 5.60 -15.01 -7.68
CA ALA A 123 6.15 -14.91 -9.03
C ALA A 123 7.33 -13.92 -9.09
N ASP A 124 7.18 -12.73 -8.51
CA ASP A 124 8.23 -11.70 -8.48
C ASP A 124 9.50 -12.15 -7.74
N ASN A 125 9.39 -13.06 -6.76
CA ASN A 125 10.55 -13.59 -6.03
C ASN A 125 11.21 -14.81 -6.72
N ALA A 126 10.57 -15.36 -7.75
CA ALA A 126 11.10 -16.49 -8.50
C ALA A 126 11.99 -16.06 -9.68
N GLU A 127 11.85 -14.80 -10.12
CA GLU A 127 12.73 -14.14 -11.09
C GLU A 127 13.96 -13.51 -10.40
#